data_AF-A0A970E228-F1
#
_entry.id   AF-A0A970E228-F1
#
_cell.length_a   1.000
_cell.length_b   1.000
_cell.length_c   1.000
_cell.angle_alpha   90.00
_cell.angle_beta   90.00
_cell.angle_gamma   90.00
#
_symmetry.space_group_name_H-M   'P 1'
#
loop_
_entity.id
_entity.type
_entity.pdbx_description
1 polymer ?
#
loop_
_entity_poly.entity_id
_entity_poly.type
_entity_poly.pdbx_seq_one_letter_code
_entity_poly.pdbx_strand_id
1 'polypeptide(L)'
;GELLNIYFNSVGGNATFLLNVPPDKRGLIHENDAARLKEMGDYLSRLFEENLAEGAVFKPSVTAPGYEDSESYWRAPDSVEQAEIEIDLGEEKQFDTVVLGEAIEIGQRIERFTLSALQDGEWQEIYSGTVVGYKKIGRFDPVTARHLRLSITESRYFATLKQFELYLRPENR
;
A
#
# COMPACT_ATOMS: atom_id res chain seq x y z
N GLY A 1 5.17 3.14 -18.24
CA GLY A 1 6.56 3.22 -18.76
C GLY A 1 7.49 2.38 -17.91
N GLU A 2 8.69 2.07 -18.42
CA GLU A 2 9.70 1.24 -17.75
C GLU A 2 10.14 1.82 -16.39
N LEU A 3 10.35 3.14 -16.30
CA LEU A 3 10.66 3.86 -15.06
C LEU A 3 9.63 3.66 -13.94
N LEU A 4 8.33 3.77 -14.27
CA LEU A 4 7.25 3.51 -13.30
C LEU A 4 7.26 2.05 -12.86
N ASN A 5 7.52 1.11 -13.77
CA ASN A 5 7.62 -0.30 -13.41
C ASN A 5 8.78 -0.54 -12.44
N ILE A 6 9.93 0.10 -12.63
CA ILE A 6 11.05 0.01 -11.69
C ILE A 6 10.64 0.59 -10.32
N TYR A 7 10.01 1.77 -10.29
CA TYR A 7 9.54 2.38 -9.05
C TYR A 7 8.60 1.47 -8.24
N PHE A 8 7.59 0.87 -8.88
CA PHE A 8 6.65 -0.02 -8.20
C PHE A 8 7.31 -1.33 -7.75
N ASN A 9 8.33 -1.81 -8.45
CA ASN A 9 9.08 -3.00 -8.05
C ASN A 9 10.20 -2.69 -7.02
N SER A 10 10.57 -1.42 -6.82
CA SER A 10 11.50 -1.00 -5.77
C SER A 10 10.76 -0.40 -4.57
N VAL A 11 10.23 0.83 -4.67
CA VAL A 11 9.52 1.51 -3.58
C VAL A 11 8.28 0.73 -3.18
N GLY A 12 7.55 0.22 -4.17
CA GLY A 12 6.39 -0.63 -3.92
C GLY A 12 6.74 -2.01 -3.36
N GLY A 13 8.02 -2.39 -3.34
CA GLY A 13 8.54 -3.64 -2.78
C GLY A 13 9.37 -3.45 -1.50
N ASN A 14 9.16 -2.36 -0.75
CA ASN A 14 9.92 -2.03 0.47
C ASN A 14 11.43 -1.81 0.22
N ALA A 15 11.80 -1.19 -0.91
CA ALA A 15 13.18 -0.82 -1.23
C ALA A 15 13.32 0.65 -1.63
N THR A 16 14.52 1.22 -1.49
CA THR A 16 14.80 2.59 -1.96
C THR A 16 14.96 2.64 -3.47
N PHE A 17 14.42 3.67 -4.12
CA PHE A 17 14.63 3.93 -5.53
C PHE A 17 15.77 4.93 -5.74
N LEU A 18 16.96 4.41 -6.04
CA LEU A 18 18.15 5.21 -6.35
C LEU A 18 18.37 5.23 -7.87
N LEU A 19 18.00 6.34 -8.51
CA LEU A 19 18.11 6.51 -9.96
C LEU A 19 19.29 7.40 -10.32
N ASN A 20 20.19 6.90 -11.16
CA ASN A 20 21.28 7.69 -11.73
C ASN A 20 20.80 8.48 -12.95
N VAL A 21 21.07 9.78 -13.00
CA VAL A 21 20.73 10.68 -14.12
C VAL A 21 22.00 11.39 -14.57
N PRO A 22 22.77 10.80 -15.51
CA PRO A 22 24.06 11.35 -15.90
C PRO A 22 23.91 12.61 -16.77
N PRO A 23 24.74 13.64 -16.58
CA PRO A 23 24.80 14.76 -17.51
C PRO A 23 25.39 14.32 -18.86
N ASP A 24 24.96 14.96 -19.94
CA ASP A 24 25.52 14.77 -21.27
C ASP A 24 26.83 15.56 -21.48
N LYS A 25 27.36 15.57 -22.71
CA LYS A 25 28.62 16.25 -23.05
C LYS A 25 28.58 17.78 -22.84
N ARG A 26 27.41 18.39 -22.67
CA ARG A 26 27.22 19.81 -22.36
C ARG A 26 27.30 20.07 -20.86
N GLY A 27 27.34 19.01 -20.03
CA GLY A 27 27.21 19.11 -18.58
C GLY A 27 25.77 19.31 -18.12
N LEU A 28 24.77 19.03 -18.98
CA LEU A 28 23.35 19.20 -18.69
C LEU A 28 22.63 17.85 -18.68
N ILE A 29 21.53 17.75 -17.95
CA ILE A 29 20.61 16.61 -18.09
C ILE A 29 19.97 16.71 -19.48
N HIS A 30 20.00 15.61 -20.23
CA HIS A 30 19.41 15.57 -21.56
C HIS A 30 17.90 15.81 -21.47
N GLU A 31 17.34 16.58 -22.41
CA GLU A 31 15.96 17.06 -22.37
C GLU A 31 14.94 15.91 -22.35
N ASN A 32 15.25 14.82 -23.07
CA ASN A 32 14.45 13.59 -23.03
C ASN A 32 14.40 12.97 -21.64
N ASP A 33 15.53 12.91 -20.92
CA ASP A 33 15.59 12.32 -19.57
C ASP A 33 14.80 13.20 -18.59
N ALA A 34 14.99 14.52 -18.67
CA ALA A 34 14.23 15.48 -17.89
C ALA A 34 12.71 15.35 -18.14
N ALA A 35 12.29 15.21 -19.39
CA ALA A 35 10.89 15.01 -19.76
C ALA A 35 10.32 13.71 -19.18
N ARG A 36 11.05 12.60 -19.28
CA ARG A 36 10.62 11.30 -18.71
C ARG A 36 10.50 11.32 -17.19
N LEU A 37 11.43 11.98 -16.51
CA LEU A 37 11.37 12.15 -15.05
C LEU A 37 10.18 13.02 -14.65
N LYS A 38 9.91 14.08 -15.41
CA LYS A 38 8.74 14.93 -15.19
C LYS A 38 7.44 14.15 -15.40
N GLU A 39 7.32 13.39 -16.49
CA GLU A 39 6.17 12.52 -16.77
C GLU A 39 5.92 11.53 -15.62
N MET A 40 6.99 10.92 -15.11
CA MET A 40 6.92 10.01 -13.95
C MET A 40 6.44 10.75 -12.69
N GLY A 41 7.01 11.93 -12.40
CA GLY A 41 6.59 12.75 -11.27
C GLY A 41 5.12 13.15 -11.36
N ASP A 42 4.69 13.70 -12.50
CA ASP A 42 3.32 14.09 -12.76
C ASP A 42 2.34 12.90 -12.66
N TYR A 43 2.77 11.69 -13.05
CA TYR A 43 1.96 10.49 -12.88
C TYR A 43 1.82 10.08 -11.41
N LEU A 44 2.93 10.03 -10.66
CA LEU A 44 2.90 9.64 -9.25
C LEU A 44 2.13 10.63 -8.39
N SER A 45 2.28 11.94 -8.66
CA SER A 45 1.52 12.98 -7.98
C SER A 45 0.01 12.80 -8.18
N ARG A 46 -0.44 12.48 -9.40
CA ARG A 46 -1.87 12.22 -9.67
C ARG A 46 -2.35 10.91 -9.05
N LEU A 47 -1.53 9.86 -9.10
CA LEU A 47 -1.88 8.55 -8.52
C LEU A 47 -2.14 8.65 -7.02
N PHE A 48 -1.32 9.41 -6.29
CA PHE A 48 -1.39 9.51 -4.84
C PHE A 48 -2.09 10.77 -4.32
N GLU A 49 -2.85 11.46 -5.19
CA GLU A 49 -3.52 12.72 -4.87
C GLU A 49 -4.69 12.52 -3.89
N GLU A 50 -5.51 11.49 -4.11
CA GLU A 50 -6.72 11.22 -3.33
C GLU A 50 -6.63 9.84 -2.69
N ASN A 51 -6.51 9.78 -1.36
CA ASN A 51 -6.57 8.52 -0.62
C ASN A 51 -8.03 8.10 -0.42
N LEU A 52 -8.47 7.08 -1.15
CA LEU A 52 -9.84 6.58 -1.11
C LEU A 52 -10.19 5.86 0.21
N ALA A 53 -9.19 5.52 1.04
CA ALA A 53 -9.38 4.98 2.38
C ALA A 53 -9.49 6.06 3.47
N GLU A 54 -9.41 7.35 3.11
CA GLU A 54 -9.60 8.44 4.08
C GLU A 54 -11.02 8.38 4.67
N GLY A 55 -11.11 8.48 6.00
CA GLY A 55 -12.35 8.36 6.75
C GLY A 55 -12.89 6.93 6.91
N ALA A 56 -12.18 5.91 6.40
CA ALA A 56 -12.59 4.52 6.56
C ALA A 56 -12.55 4.08 8.03
N VAL A 57 -13.45 3.16 8.39
CA VAL A 57 -13.53 2.57 9.73
C VAL A 57 -12.83 1.22 9.72
N PHE A 58 -11.84 1.06 10.60
CA PHE A 58 -11.06 -0.18 10.74
C PHE A 58 -11.55 -0.97 11.94
N LYS A 59 -11.82 -2.26 11.74
CA LYS A 59 -12.26 -3.21 12.75
C LYS A 59 -11.32 -4.41 12.78
N PRO A 60 -10.24 -4.34 13.56
CA PRO A 60 -9.33 -5.47 13.73
C PRO A 60 -10.01 -6.59 14.54
N SER A 61 -9.71 -7.84 14.22
CA SER A 61 -10.18 -9.02 14.95
C SER A 61 -9.61 -9.10 16.36
N VAL A 62 -8.40 -8.55 16.55
CA VAL A 62 -7.69 -8.46 17.82
C VAL A 62 -6.89 -7.16 17.87
N THR A 63 -6.74 -6.60 19.07
CA THR A 63 -5.84 -5.46 19.32
C THR A 63 -5.10 -5.70 20.62
N ALA A 64 -3.82 -5.33 20.67
CA ALA A 64 -3.04 -5.41 21.90
C ALA A 64 -3.62 -4.46 22.98
N PRO A 65 -3.61 -4.85 24.26
CA PRO A 65 -4.01 -3.95 25.34
C PRO A 65 -3.20 -2.64 25.33
N GLY A 66 -3.90 -1.51 25.38
CA GLY A 66 -3.31 -0.17 25.32
C GLY A 66 -3.09 0.37 23.91
N TYR A 67 -3.57 -0.32 22.88
CA TYR A 67 -3.51 0.10 21.47
C TYR A 67 -4.89 0.32 20.84
N GLU A 68 -5.98 0.16 21.60
CA GLU A 68 -7.35 0.26 21.11
C GLU A 68 -7.66 1.65 20.52
N ASP A 69 -7.13 2.70 21.15
CA ASP A 69 -7.31 4.10 20.74
C ASP A 69 -6.00 4.72 20.18
N SER A 70 -5.04 3.89 19.75
CA SER A 70 -3.77 4.37 19.21
C SER A 70 -3.97 5.05 17.86
N GLU A 71 -3.64 6.34 17.76
CA GLU A 71 -3.60 7.07 16.49
C GLU A 71 -2.29 6.87 15.70
N SER A 72 -1.30 6.19 16.28
CA SER A 72 0.03 6.05 15.68
C SER A 72 0.16 4.86 14.73
N TYR A 73 -0.34 3.70 15.18
CA TYR A 73 -0.42 2.44 14.43
C TYR A 73 -1.27 1.46 15.24
N TRP A 74 -1.89 0.52 14.53
CA TRP A 74 -2.50 -0.68 15.11
C TRP A 74 -1.45 -1.77 15.32
N ARG A 75 -1.66 -2.60 16.34
CA ARG A 75 -0.81 -3.74 16.69
C ARG A 75 -1.65 -4.91 17.22
N ALA A 76 -1.30 -6.12 16.80
CA ALA A 76 -1.80 -7.36 17.39
C ALA A 76 -1.15 -7.66 18.77
N PRO A 77 -1.82 -8.40 19.67
CA PRO A 77 -1.21 -8.86 20.92
C PRO A 77 0.06 -9.69 20.70
N ASP A 78 0.91 -9.76 21.72
CA ASP A 78 2.13 -10.57 21.67
C ASP A 78 1.82 -12.05 21.40
N SER A 79 2.65 -12.68 20.56
CA SER A 79 2.51 -14.06 20.08
C SER A 79 1.27 -14.31 19.19
N VAL A 80 0.53 -13.26 18.80
CA VAL A 80 -0.56 -13.39 17.83
C VAL A 80 -0.03 -13.07 16.43
N GLU A 81 0.29 -14.13 15.70
CA GLU A 81 0.95 -14.04 14.39
C GLU A 81 -0.03 -13.86 13.22
N GLN A 82 -1.34 -13.97 13.48
CA GLN A 82 -2.42 -13.84 12.50
C GLN A 82 -3.47 -12.87 12.98
N ALA A 83 -3.97 -12.04 12.08
CA ALA A 83 -5.03 -11.07 12.37
C ALA A 83 -5.81 -10.73 11.12
N GLU A 84 -7.06 -10.36 11.28
CA GLU A 84 -7.88 -9.81 10.20
C GLU A 84 -8.26 -8.38 10.57
N ILE A 85 -8.31 -7.50 9.57
CA ILE A 85 -8.77 -6.14 9.73
C ILE A 85 -9.84 -5.93 8.67
N GLU A 86 -11.09 -5.79 9.11
CA GLU A 86 -12.18 -5.38 8.23
C GLU A 86 -12.17 -3.87 8.11
N ILE A 87 -12.33 -3.37 6.89
CA ILE A 87 -12.32 -1.95 6.56
C ILE A 87 -13.66 -1.62 5.91
N ASP A 88 -14.40 -0.67 6.47
CA ASP A 88 -15.59 -0.08 5.86
C ASP A 88 -15.23 1.31 5.31
N LEU A 89 -15.27 1.46 3.99
CA LEU A 89 -14.99 2.72 3.29
C LEU A 89 -16.14 3.75 3.44
N GLY A 90 -17.26 3.37 4.06
CA GLY A 90 -18.45 4.18 4.25
C GLY A 90 -19.41 4.16 3.04
N GLU A 91 -18.85 4.13 1.84
CA GLU A 91 -19.55 4.04 0.56
C GLU A 91 -18.79 3.16 -0.44
N GLU A 92 -19.44 2.79 -1.55
CA GLU A 92 -18.77 2.06 -2.61
C GLU A 92 -17.77 2.97 -3.34
N LYS A 93 -16.52 2.52 -3.41
CA LYS A 93 -15.44 3.23 -4.12
C LYS A 93 -14.76 2.28 -5.09
N GLN A 94 -14.28 2.82 -6.21
CA GLN A 94 -13.48 2.07 -7.18
C GLN A 94 -12.00 2.34 -6.94
N PHE A 95 -11.19 1.30 -6.84
CA PHE A 95 -9.75 1.39 -6.59
C PHE A 95 -9.02 0.19 -7.21
N ASP A 96 -7.71 0.34 -7.40
CA ASP A 96 -6.89 -0.70 -8.04
C ASP A 96 -5.46 -0.78 -7.48
N THR A 97 -5.18 0.03 -6.46
CA THR A 97 -3.88 0.17 -5.83
C THR A 97 -4.07 0.26 -4.32
N VAL A 98 -3.31 -0.54 -3.57
CA VAL A 98 -3.22 -0.48 -2.10
C VAL A 98 -1.81 -0.09 -1.68
N VAL A 99 -1.70 0.79 -0.67
CA VAL A 99 -0.43 1.07 0.01
C VAL A 99 -0.53 0.60 1.44
N LEU A 100 0.42 -0.24 1.85
CA LEU A 100 0.53 -0.76 3.22
C LEU A 100 1.87 -0.36 3.82
N GLY A 101 1.89 -0.12 5.13
CA GLY A 101 3.12 0.16 5.88
C GLY A 101 3.01 -0.32 7.32
N GLU A 102 4.08 -0.94 7.81
CA GLU A 102 4.25 -1.35 9.21
C GLU A 102 4.84 -0.21 10.06
N ALA A 103 4.72 -0.32 11.38
CA ALA A 103 5.45 0.52 12.32
C ALA A 103 6.92 0.07 12.40
N ILE A 104 7.69 0.35 11.35
CA ILE A 104 9.07 -0.12 11.20
C ILE A 104 10.00 0.30 12.34
N GLU A 105 9.67 1.37 13.08
CA GLU A 105 10.36 1.80 14.29
C GLU A 105 10.44 0.71 15.38
N ILE A 106 9.51 -0.25 15.37
CA ILE A 106 9.46 -1.39 16.29
C ILE A 106 9.61 -2.75 15.59
N GLY A 107 9.99 -2.71 14.31
CA GLY A 107 10.36 -3.86 13.49
C GLY A 107 9.40 -4.16 12.34
N GLN A 108 9.94 -4.82 11.32
CA GLN A 108 9.20 -5.42 10.22
C GLN A 108 8.85 -6.86 10.59
N ARG A 109 7.55 -7.21 10.53
CA ARG A 109 7.04 -8.47 11.08
C ARG A 109 6.11 -9.21 10.14
N ILE A 110 5.32 -8.55 9.30
CA ILE A 110 4.40 -9.22 8.36
C ILE A 110 5.20 -10.01 7.32
N GLU A 111 4.91 -11.30 7.19
CA GLU A 111 5.54 -12.22 6.24
C GLU A 111 4.59 -12.64 5.12
N ARG A 112 3.27 -12.67 5.37
CA ARG A 112 2.25 -12.99 4.38
C ARG A 112 0.91 -12.35 4.70
N PHE A 113 0.22 -11.84 3.68
CA PHE A 113 -1.11 -11.26 3.80
C PHE A 113 -1.92 -11.39 2.51
N THR A 114 -3.23 -11.25 2.63
CA THR A 114 -4.17 -11.11 1.52
C THR A 114 -5.06 -9.88 1.74
N LEU A 115 -5.51 -9.28 0.65
CA LEU A 115 -6.54 -8.25 0.63
C LEU A 115 -7.72 -8.80 -0.17
N SER A 116 -8.91 -8.74 0.42
CA SER A 116 -10.14 -9.18 -0.20
C SER A 116 -11.17 -8.06 -0.21
N ALA A 117 -12.03 -8.05 -1.22
CA ALA A 117 -13.21 -7.19 -1.33
C ALA A 117 -14.48 -8.01 -1.13
N LEU A 118 -15.48 -7.45 -0.45
CA LEU A 118 -16.80 -8.06 -0.37
C LEU A 118 -17.59 -7.74 -1.63
N GLN A 119 -17.87 -8.75 -2.45
CA GLN A 119 -18.63 -8.64 -3.69
C GLN A 119 -19.71 -9.72 -3.72
N ASP A 120 -20.94 -9.35 -4.05
CA ASP A 120 -22.09 -10.27 -4.10
C ASP A 120 -22.31 -11.08 -2.79
N GLY A 121 -21.92 -10.52 -1.65
CA GLY A 121 -22.03 -11.16 -0.34
C GLY A 121 -20.89 -12.13 0.00
N GLU A 122 -19.89 -12.27 -0.88
CA GLU A 122 -18.73 -13.15 -0.69
C GLU A 122 -17.42 -12.36 -0.69
N TRP A 123 -16.46 -12.80 0.12
CA TRP A 123 -15.12 -12.22 0.14
C TRP A 123 -14.29 -12.79 -1.00
N GLN A 124 -13.90 -11.92 -1.93
CA GLN A 124 -13.05 -12.28 -3.07
C GLN A 124 -11.66 -11.70 -2.88
N GLU A 125 -10.61 -12.53 -2.96
CA GLU A 125 -9.22 -12.06 -2.93
C GLU A 125 -8.94 -11.20 -4.16
N ILE A 126 -8.49 -9.96 -3.92
CA ILE A 126 -8.10 -9.01 -4.97
C ILE A 126 -6.58 -8.83 -5.04
N TYR A 127 -5.86 -9.15 -3.96
CA TYR A 127 -4.41 -9.06 -3.92
C TYR A 127 -3.82 -9.96 -2.82
N SER A 128 -2.62 -10.49 -3.06
CA SER A 128 -1.83 -11.17 -2.03
C SER A 128 -0.37 -10.73 -2.08
N GLY A 129 0.28 -10.76 -0.92
CA GLY A 129 1.64 -10.30 -0.76
C GLY A 129 2.35 -10.99 0.39
N THR A 130 3.67 -10.76 0.46
CA THR A 130 4.52 -11.30 1.53
C THR A 130 4.88 -10.19 2.53
N VAL A 131 6.07 -9.63 2.38
CA VAL A 131 6.59 -8.56 3.23
C VAL A 131 5.88 -7.24 2.94
N VAL A 132 5.48 -6.54 4.02
CA VAL A 132 4.99 -5.16 3.97
C VAL A 132 6.14 -4.17 4.20
N GLY A 133 6.75 -4.19 5.39
CA GLY A 133 7.83 -3.27 5.77
C GLY A 133 7.41 -1.80 5.78
N TYR A 134 8.30 -0.90 5.35
CA TYR A 134 8.05 0.54 5.37
C TYR A 134 6.93 0.94 4.41
N LYS A 135 6.97 0.39 3.19
CA LYS A 135 5.97 0.68 2.16
C LYS A 135 5.88 -0.48 1.18
N LYS A 136 4.66 -0.99 1.02
CA LYS A 136 4.27 -1.98 0.03
C LYS A 136 3.18 -1.38 -0.84
N ILE A 137 3.38 -1.37 -2.15
CA ILE A 137 2.37 -0.92 -3.13
C ILE A 137 1.88 -2.14 -3.90
N GLY A 138 0.67 -2.59 -3.61
CA GLY A 138 -0.02 -3.62 -4.36
C GLY A 138 -0.84 -3.01 -5.49
N ARG A 139 -0.78 -3.60 -6.68
CA ARG A 139 -1.60 -3.21 -7.85
C ARG A 139 -2.35 -4.42 -8.35
N PHE A 140 -3.62 -4.24 -8.69
CA PHE A 140 -4.53 -5.29 -9.14
C PHE A 140 -5.49 -4.72 -10.21
N ASP A 141 -6.43 -5.55 -10.67
CA ASP A 141 -7.48 -5.10 -11.57
C ASP A 141 -8.49 -4.23 -10.81
N PRO A 142 -9.03 -3.14 -11.41
CA PRO A 142 -9.95 -2.26 -10.70
C PRO A 142 -11.16 -3.00 -10.12
N VAL A 143 -11.40 -2.78 -8.83
CA VAL A 143 -12.53 -3.34 -8.10
C VAL A 143 -13.38 -2.21 -7.53
N THR A 144 -14.69 -2.39 -7.55
CA THR A 144 -15.64 -1.52 -6.84
C THR A 144 -16.15 -2.27 -5.62
N ALA A 145 -15.92 -1.70 -4.44
CA ALA A 145 -16.38 -2.27 -3.18
C ALA A 145 -16.49 -1.20 -2.09
N ARG A 146 -17.31 -1.48 -1.08
CA ARG A 146 -17.38 -0.70 0.18
C ARG A 146 -16.59 -1.36 1.31
N HIS A 147 -16.62 -2.68 1.38
CA HIS A 147 -16.00 -3.43 2.47
C HIS A 147 -14.78 -4.19 1.95
N LEU A 148 -13.71 -4.08 2.70
CA LEU A 148 -12.44 -4.75 2.47
C LEU A 148 -12.05 -5.57 3.69
N ARG A 149 -11.19 -6.55 3.47
CA ARG A 149 -10.56 -7.33 4.54
C ARG A 149 -9.08 -7.51 4.24
N LEU A 150 -8.24 -7.01 5.13
CA LEU A 150 -6.81 -7.34 5.16
C LEU A 150 -6.61 -8.52 6.11
N SER A 151 -6.24 -9.68 5.59
CA SER A 151 -5.93 -10.86 6.41
C SER A 151 -4.42 -11.06 6.44
N ILE A 152 -3.82 -10.87 7.62
CA ILE A 152 -2.41 -11.14 7.90
C ILE A 152 -2.33 -12.62 8.31
N THR A 153 -1.71 -13.44 7.46
CA THR A 153 -1.71 -14.90 7.61
C THR A 153 -0.41 -15.43 8.20
N GLU A 154 0.69 -14.66 8.10
CA GLU A 154 1.97 -14.99 8.72
C GLU A 154 2.66 -13.69 9.19
N SER A 155 3.13 -13.65 10.45
CA SER A 155 3.96 -12.56 10.96
C SER A 155 4.90 -13.03 12.08
N ARG A 156 6.01 -12.31 12.29
CA ARG A 156 6.96 -12.57 13.37
C ARG A 156 6.47 -11.98 14.69
N TYR A 157 6.06 -12.86 15.61
CA TYR A 157 5.64 -12.54 16.97
C TYR A 157 4.33 -11.75 17.08
N PHE A 158 4.16 -10.64 16.34
CA PHE A 158 2.89 -9.92 16.18
C PHE A 158 2.94 -9.03 14.94
N ALA A 159 1.79 -8.65 14.38
CA ALA A 159 1.74 -7.70 13.28
C ALA A 159 1.53 -6.25 13.75
N THR A 160 1.94 -5.30 12.90
CA THR A 160 1.58 -3.89 13.04
C THR A 160 1.08 -3.35 11.71
N LEU A 161 0.19 -2.37 11.77
CA LEU A 161 -0.28 -1.64 10.59
C LEU A 161 -0.33 -0.16 10.93
N LYS A 162 0.50 0.61 10.22
CA LYS A 162 0.64 2.05 10.37
C LYS A 162 0.05 2.82 9.20
N GLN A 163 0.08 2.23 8.01
CA GLN A 163 -0.43 2.83 6.79
C GLN A 163 -1.32 1.84 6.06
N PHE A 164 -2.52 2.29 5.68
CA PHE A 164 -3.43 1.64 4.76
C PHE A 164 -4.07 2.72 3.89
N GLU A 165 -3.77 2.71 2.60
CA GLU A 165 -4.27 3.70 1.65
C GLU A 165 -4.75 2.99 0.39
N LEU A 166 -5.74 3.58 -0.27
CA LEU A 166 -6.29 3.08 -1.53
C LEU A 166 -6.26 4.17 -2.58
N TYR A 167 -5.91 3.79 -3.80
CA TYR A 167 -5.82 4.69 -4.93
C TYR A 167 -6.41 4.06 -6.18
N LEU A 168 -6.88 4.90 -7.10
CA LEU A 168 -7.26 4.53 -8.45
C LEU A 168 -6.23 5.12 -9.42
N ARG A 169 -5.60 4.28 -10.24
CA ARG A 169 -4.64 4.76 -11.23
C ARG A 169 -5.31 5.75 -12.19
N PRO A 170 -4.65 6.89 -12.51
CA PRO A 170 -5.17 7.79 -13.52
C PRO A 170 -5.17 7.10 -14.88
N GLU A 171 -6.20 7.33 -15.69
CA GLU A 171 -6.25 6.78 -17.04
C GLU A 171 -5.00 7.21 -17.84
N ASN A 172 -4.38 6.25 -18.53
CA ASN A 172 -3.28 6.55 -19.44
C ASN A 172 -3.85 7.35 -20.62
N ARG A 173 -3.54 8.65 -20.69
CA ARG A 173 -3.63 9.41 -21.94
C ARG A 173 -2.39 9.15 -22.80
#